data_AF-A0A9X3F3S9-F1
#
_entry.id   AF-A0A9X3F3S9-F1
#
_cell.length_a   1.000
_cell.length_b   1.000
_cell.length_c   1.000
_cell.angle_alpha   90.00
_cell.angle_beta   90.00
_cell.angle_gamma   90.00
#
_symmetry.space_group_name_H-M   'P 1'
#
loop_
_entity.id
_entity.type
_entity.pdbx_description
1 polymer ?
#
loop_
_entity_poly.entity_id
_entity_poly.type
_entity_poly.pdbx_seq_one_letter_code
_entity_poly.pdbx_strand_id
1 'polypeptide(L)'
;MKISVFVILITILISCGPKFNPEITVDDITENIEYLASDSLRGRKPGEPGDFLAAEFIRSKFETAGLELLYEDGFQYFNLVASAELCEGNMLTFEEQEFAAETDFLPYAFSANTTVEAEVIFAGYGLDVDKDTLKWNDFEGIDVQGRWIMVLQGDPDLDNPNSPFLEFSSERAKGLTASDKNAAGLILVAGPKFSEKDELSSLFYDKNSSRFSIPVLQVTRAVANKILAESQKTIADLENTMLEKQAGINLETKSSVRVSVNVQLKETTTQNVVAMVPGTDPNLKNEYLVLGGHYDHLGMGGPGSGSRAIDTMAVHNGADDNASGVTTVIQLAEKIAVDKNNKRSIIFVAFGAEEMGLLGSKAFTAKPPVECEKMVAMFNFDMVGRLDKKSKALSIGGTQTAKESEQLLNDLNSGFDLAFSGEGVGPSDHASFYLQNIPVFFISTGAHSDYHTPQDDSEFINFEGVKKVADYAYSLVENIANRDSALTFQEAGDKFQRNRGGRFKVTLGVMPDFAGIEKRGMRVDGVTKGKPAYKGGMKKGDIITAIEGKKVGNIYEYMNRLKTLEAGQTITVDVLRDEKPKVLIIQL
;
A
#
# COMPACT_ATOMS: atom_id res chain seq x y z
N MET A 1 0.64 33.26 81.01
CA MET A 1 1.60 32.81 79.98
C MET A 1 0.92 31.73 79.14
N LYS A 2 0.52 32.05 77.91
CA LYS A 2 0.01 31.05 76.95
C LYS A 2 1.11 30.77 75.94
N ILE A 3 1.62 29.54 75.96
CA ILE A 3 2.60 29.03 75.00
C ILE A 3 1.83 28.65 73.74
N SER A 4 2.09 29.35 72.64
CA SER A 4 1.56 28.97 71.32
C SER A 4 2.56 28.02 70.67
N VAL A 5 2.13 26.77 70.48
CA VAL A 5 2.87 25.74 69.74
C VAL A 5 2.67 26.00 68.26
N PHE A 6 3.75 26.30 67.55
CA PHE A 6 3.76 26.46 66.09
C PHE A 6 4.03 25.07 65.49
N VAL A 7 3.00 24.44 64.92
CA VAL A 7 3.13 23.18 64.17
C VAL A 7 3.57 23.54 62.76
N ILE A 8 4.82 23.24 62.43
CA ILE A 8 5.35 23.33 61.06
C ILE A 8 4.79 22.13 60.29
N LEU A 9 3.87 22.41 59.36
CA LEU A 9 3.36 21.44 58.40
C LEU A 9 4.42 21.22 57.32
N ILE A 10 5.15 20.11 57.38
CA ILE A 10 6.04 19.67 56.32
C ILE A 10 5.17 19.08 55.21
N THR A 11 4.90 19.87 54.17
CA THR A 11 4.34 19.36 52.91
C THR A 11 5.40 18.55 52.19
N ILE A 12 5.28 17.24 52.26
CA ILE A 12 6.04 16.30 51.42
C ILE A 12 5.50 16.47 49.99
N LEU A 13 6.26 17.17 49.14
CA LEU A 13 6.08 17.13 47.70
C LEU A 13 6.41 15.70 47.25
N ILE A 14 5.39 14.85 47.13
CA ILE A 14 5.51 13.58 46.42
C ILE A 14 5.71 13.95 44.95
N SER A 15 6.97 13.93 44.51
CA SER A 15 7.30 13.91 43.08
C SER A 15 6.59 12.71 42.49
N CYS A 16 5.58 12.93 41.63
CA CYS A 16 5.10 11.87 40.74
C CYS A 16 6.30 11.47 39.88
N GLY A 17 6.91 10.33 40.20
CA GLY A 17 7.83 9.68 39.27
C GLY A 17 7.09 9.32 37.97
N PRO A 18 7.82 9.01 36.88
CA PRO A 18 7.21 8.48 35.67
C PRO A 18 6.32 7.27 36.03
N LYS A 19 5.12 7.21 35.45
CA LYS A 19 4.15 6.11 35.65
C LYS A 19 4.50 4.85 34.83
N PHE A 20 5.66 4.83 34.20
CA PHE A 20 6.19 3.78 33.33
C PHE A 20 7.68 3.57 33.65
N ASN A 21 8.26 2.45 33.22
CA ASN A 21 9.68 2.18 33.42
C ASN A 21 10.52 3.01 32.44
N PRO A 22 11.50 3.79 32.91
CA PRO A 22 12.35 4.59 32.02
C PRO A 22 13.29 3.74 31.14
N GLU A 23 13.53 2.48 31.49
CA GLU A 23 14.33 1.56 30.69
C GLU A 23 13.46 0.63 29.87
N ILE A 24 13.95 0.22 28.69
CA ILE A 24 13.28 -0.76 27.85
C ILE A 24 13.34 -2.13 28.54
N THR A 25 12.19 -2.63 28.99
CA THR A 25 12.10 -3.93 29.68
C THR A 25 11.31 -4.97 28.91
N VAL A 26 11.63 -6.24 29.16
CA VAL A 26 10.87 -7.37 28.60
C VAL A 26 9.44 -7.39 29.11
N ASP A 27 9.21 -6.98 30.36
CA ASP A 27 7.87 -6.95 30.95
C ASP A 27 6.98 -5.92 30.24
N ASP A 28 7.47 -4.70 30.02
CA ASP A 28 6.71 -3.67 29.30
C ASP A 28 6.47 -4.05 27.83
N ILE A 29 7.48 -4.65 27.17
CA ILE A 29 7.32 -5.18 25.81
C ILE A 29 6.25 -6.27 25.77
N THR A 30 6.27 -7.18 26.74
CA THR A 30 5.30 -8.28 26.83
C THR A 30 3.89 -7.74 27.02
N GLU A 31 3.69 -6.82 27.99
CA GLU A 31 2.38 -6.20 28.25
C GLU A 31 1.84 -5.50 27.00
N ASN A 32 2.67 -4.71 26.32
CA ASN A 32 2.25 -3.96 25.14
C ASN A 32 1.88 -4.89 23.97
N ILE A 33 2.70 -5.91 23.68
CA ILE A 33 2.43 -6.86 22.59
C ILE A 33 1.21 -7.72 22.91
N GLU A 34 1.09 -8.26 24.13
CA GLU A 34 -0.06 -9.10 24.52
C GLU A 34 -1.37 -8.33 24.45
N TYR A 35 -1.38 -7.05 24.85
CA TYR A 35 -2.58 -6.22 24.69
C TYR A 35 -2.89 -5.96 23.22
N LEU A 36 -1.91 -5.45 22.46
CA LEU A 36 -2.09 -5.09 21.06
C LEU A 36 -2.51 -6.30 20.24
N ALA A 37 -1.93 -7.47 20.47
CA ALA A 37 -2.22 -8.73 19.80
C ALA A 37 -3.33 -9.55 20.48
N SER A 38 -4.18 -8.94 21.31
CA SER A 38 -5.28 -9.66 21.96
C SER A 38 -6.50 -9.80 21.04
N ASP A 39 -7.22 -10.91 21.19
CA ASP A 39 -8.53 -11.14 20.55
C ASP A 39 -9.55 -10.01 20.83
N SER A 40 -9.38 -9.30 21.94
CA SER A 40 -10.24 -8.16 22.30
C SER A 40 -10.16 -7.00 21.30
N LEU A 41 -9.02 -6.87 20.61
CA LEU A 41 -8.80 -5.90 19.54
C LEU A 41 -9.13 -6.46 18.15
N ARG A 42 -9.58 -7.72 18.06
CA ARG A 42 -10.15 -8.32 16.85
C ARG A 42 -9.30 -8.10 15.59
N GLY A 43 -7.97 -8.15 15.74
CA GLY A 43 -7.01 -8.00 14.65
C GLY A 43 -6.87 -6.59 14.07
N ARG A 44 -7.33 -5.55 14.78
CA ARG A 44 -7.01 -4.13 14.52
C ARG A 44 -7.21 -3.67 13.07
N LYS A 45 -8.25 -4.17 12.40
CA LYS A 45 -8.53 -3.79 11.01
C LYS A 45 -8.91 -2.30 10.92
N PRO A 46 -8.34 -1.54 9.98
CA PRO A 46 -8.60 -0.10 9.87
C PRO A 46 -10.09 0.23 9.76
N GLY A 47 -10.54 1.20 10.55
CA GLY A 47 -11.92 1.66 10.63
C GLY A 47 -12.87 0.74 11.42
N GLU A 48 -12.38 -0.34 12.02
CA GLU A 48 -13.14 -1.20 12.93
C GLU A 48 -12.84 -0.86 14.41
N PRO A 49 -13.68 -1.26 15.39
CA PRO A 49 -13.48 -0.89 16.80
C PRO A 49 -12.08 -1.20 17.37
N GLY A 50 -11.45 -2.28 16.93
CA GLY A 50 -10.11 -2.67 17.38
C GLY A 50 -9.00 -1.72 16.95
N ASP A 51 -9.12 -1.09 15.78
CA ASP A 51 -8.20 -0.06 15.29
C ASP A 51 -8.23 1.18 16.22
N PHE A 52 -9.41 1.70 16.54
CA PHE A 52 -9.55 2.83 17.45
C PHE A 52 -9.05 2.54 18.87
N LEU A 53 -9.32 1.34 19.40
CA LEU A 53 -8.83 0.94 20.72
C LEU A 53 -7.30 0.84 20.76
N ALA A 54 -6.68 0.30 19.71
CA ALA A 54 -5.23 0.26 19.59
C ALA A 54 -4.62 1.67 19.51
N ALA A 55 -5.23 2.55 18.71
CA ALA A 55 -4.79 3.94 18.57
C ALA A 55 -4.86 4.70 19.91
N GLU A 56 -5.95 4.55 20.67
CA GLU A 56 -6.08 5.14 22.00
C GLU A 56 -5.06 4.59 23.00
N PHE A 57 -4.80 3.28 22.96
CA PHE A 57 -3.76 2.67 23.80
C PHE A 57 -2.38 3.27 23.51
N ILE A 58 -1.99 3.37 22.24
CA ILE A 58 -0.71 3.95 21.84
C ILE A 58 -0.64 5.44 22.22
N ARG A 59 -1.69 6.21 21.94
CA ARG A 59 -1.80 7.62 22.36
C ARG A 59 -1.59 7.75 23.87
N SER A 60 -2.23 6.89 24.66
CA SER A 60 -2.13 6.92 26.13
C SER A 60 -0.71 6.64 26.64
N LYS A 61 0.05 5.77 25.95
CA LYS A 61 1.47 5.52 26.26
C LYS A 61 2.32 6.76 25.96
N PHE A 62 2.11 7.40 24.80
CA PHE A 62 2.78 8.67 24.48
C PHE A 62 2.42 9.81 25.45
N GLU A 63 1.15 9.94 25.82
CA GLU A 63 0.68 10.94 26.79
C GLU A 63 1.29 10.68 28.18
N THR A 64 1.31 9.42 28.62
CA THR A 64 1.89 9.02 29.91
C THR A 64 3.41 9.26 29.96
N ALA A 65 4.08 9.09 28.84
CA ALA A 65 5.49 9.43 28.66
C ALA A 65 5.76 10.95 28.60
N GLY A 66 4.71 11.78 28.53
CA GLY A 66 4.82 13.23 28.54
C GLY A 66 5.28 13.83 27.21
N LEU A 67 5.04 13.11 26.09
CA LEU A 67 5.32 13.63 24.76
C LEU A 67 4.34 14.75 24.38
N GLU A 68 4.77 15.61 23.48
CA GLU A 68 3.89 16.59 22.82
C GLU A 68 3.03 15.87 21.79
N LEU A 69 1.73 15.69 22.08
CA LEU A 69 0.76 15.14 21.14
C LEU A 69 0.53 16.14 19.98
N LEU A 70 0.68 15.68 18.74
CA LEU A 70 0.53 16.51 17.54
C LEU A 70 -0.87 16.39 16.93
N TYR A 71 -1.21 17.25 15.95
CA TYR A 71 -2.52 17.26 15.28
C TYR A 71 -3.71 17.46 16.26
N GLU A 72 -4.75 16.63 16.14
CA GLU A 72 -5.94 16.66 17.00
C GLU A 72 -5.73 15.69 18.17
N ASP A 73 -5.04 16.18 19.21
CA ASP A 73 -4.75 15.42 20.44
C ASP A 73 -4.00 14.09 20.19
N GLY A 74 -3.06 14.11 19.25
CA GLY A 74 -2.25 12.96 18.85
C GLY A 74 -2.80 12.27 17.60
N PHE A 75 -4.01 12.56 17.14
CA PHE A 75 -4.61 11.87 16.00
C PHE A 75 -4.49 12.65 14.69
N GLN A 76 -3.99 11.98 13.66
CA GLN A 76 -4.10 12.44 12.27
C GLN A 76 -5.13 11.58 11.54
N TYR A 77 -6.37 12.05 11.45
CA TYR A 77 -7.45 11.34 10.76
C TYR A 77 -7.31 11.38 9.24
N PHE A 78 -7.67 10.28 8.59
CA PHE A 78 -7.80 10.18 7.14
C PHE A 78 -8.88 9.15 6.74
N ASN A 79 -9.41 9.29 5.53
CA ASN A 79 -10.48 8.44 5.02
C ASN A 79 -9.91 7.26 4.23
N LEU A 80 -10.58 6.11 4.34
CA LEU A 80 -10.32 4.90 3.56
C LEU A 80 -11.63 4.31 3.05
N VAL A 81 -11.53 3.49 2.00
CA VAL A 81 -12.66 2.71 1.51
C VAL A 81 -12.65 1.36 2.23
N ALA A 82 -13.65 1.13 3.08
CA ALA A 82 -13.76 -0.05 3.94
C ALA A 82 -14.26 -1.28 3.18
N SER A 83 -15.22 -1.07 2.27
CA SER A 83 -15.84 -2.12 1.48
C SER A 83 -16.46 -1.55 0.21
N ALA A 84 -16.82 -2.44 -0.71
CA ALA A 84 -17.71 -2.16 -1.81
C ALA A 84 -18.99 -2.98 -1.60
N GLU A 85 -20.14 -2.40 -1.92
CA GLU A 85 -21.43 -3.07 -1.85
C GLU A 85 -22.21 -2.88 -3.15
N LEU A 86 -22.94 -3.92 -3.55
CA LEU A 86 -23.93 -3.79 -4.61
C LEU A 86 -25.13 -3.03 -4.08
N CYS A 87 -25.52 -1.99 -4.81
CA CYS A 87 -26.77 -1.28 -4.56
C CYS A 87 -27.89 -1.82 -5.45
N GLU A 88 -29.11 -1.35 -5.21
CA GLU A 88 -30.24 -1.64 -6.10
C GLU A 88 -29.95 -1.16 -7.53
N GLY A 89 -30.45 -1.92 -8.52
CA GLY A 89 -30.33 -1.57 -9.94
C GLY A 89 -29.14 -2.21 -10.69
N ASN A 90 -28.40 -3.11 -10.05
CA ASN A 90 -27.51 -4.02 -10.78
C ASN A 90 -28.33 -5.01 -11.60
N MET A 91 -28.11 -5.08 -12.91
CA MET A 91 -28.90 -5.92 -13.82
C MET A 91 -28.07 -6.34 -15.02
N LEU A 92 -28.17 -7.60 -15.44
CA LEU A 92 -27.64 -8.11 -16.70
C LEU A 92 -28.79 -8.72 -17.50
N THR A 93 -28.94 -8.30 -18.75
CA THR A 93 -29.99 -8.76 -19.67
C THR A 93 -29.41 -9.20 -21.00
N PHE A 94 -29.87 -10.34 -21.48
CA PHE A 94 -29.56 -10.90 -22.81
C PHE A 94 -30.81 -11.64 -23.33
N GLU A 95 -31.25 -11.34 -24.56
CA GLU A 95 -32.44 -11.94 -25.19
C GLU A 95 -33.70 -11.96 -24.30
N GLU A 96 -34.04 -10.83 -23.68
CA GLU A 96 -35.16 -10.68 -22.73
C GLU A 96 -35.02 -11.50 -21.43
N GLN A 97 -33.95 -12.29 -21.28
CA GLN A 97 -33.64 -12.99 -20.04
C GLN A 97 -32.85 -12.07 -19.10
N GLU A 98 -33.33 -11.96 -17.86
CA GLU A 98 -32.60 -11.33 -16.76
C GLU A 98 -31.74 -12.35 -16.02
N PHE A 99 -30.58 -11.89 -15.56
CA PHE A 99 -29.62 -12.65 -14.76
C PHE A 99 -29.46 -11.96 -13.40
N ALA A 100 -29.33 -12.76 -12.34
CA ALA A 100 -29.28 -12.27 -10.97
C ALA A 100 -27.84 -11.90 -10.56
N ALA A 101 -27.69 -10.72 -9.94
CA ALA A 101 -26.41 -10.35 -9.33
C ALA A 101 -26.04 -11.32 -8.19
N GLU A 102 -24.74 -11.51 -7.94
CA GLU A 102 -24.16 -12.44 -6.95
C GLU A 102 -24.42 -13.94 -7.22
N THR A 103 -25.25 -14.27 -8.21
CA THR A 103 -25.52 -15.66 -8.63
C THR A 103 -25.01 -15.91 -10.04
N ASP A 104 -25.40 -15.06 -10.99
CA ASP A 104 -25.08 -15.20 -12.41
C ASP A 104 -23.95 -14.27 -12.84
N PHE A 105 -23.86 -13.09 -12.20
CA PHE A 105 -22.82 -12.10 -12.48
C PHE A 105 -22.48 -11.26 -11.25
N LEU A 106 -21.27 -10.69 -11.23
CA LEU A 106 -20.83 -9.78 -10.19
C LEU A 106 -20.02 -8.60 -10.78
N PRO A 107 -20.46 -7.35 -10.63
CA PRO A 107 -19.63 -6.18 -10.91
C PRO A 107 -18.40 -6.09 -10.01
N TYR A 108 -17.28 -5.60 -10.54
CA TYR A 108 -16.09 -5.29 -9.71
C TYR A 108 -16.22 -3.95 -8.98
N ALA A 109 -15.55 -3.80 -7.83
CA ALA A 109 -15.56 -2.56 -7.04
C ALA A 109 -15.06 -1.32 -7.80
N PHE A 110 -14.11 -1.52 -8.71
CA PHE A 110 -13.54 -0.48 -9.57
C PHE A 110 -14.35 -0.25 -10.86
N SER A 111 -15.52 -0.86 -11.01
CA SER A 111 -16.39 -0.70 -12.18
C SER A 111 -17.03 0.69 -12.24
N ALA A 112 -17.30 1.18 -13.46
CA ALA A 112 -18.12 2.37 -13.64
C ALA A 112 -19.59 2.10 -13.27
N ASN A 113 -20.22 3.01 -12.51
CA ASN A 113 -21.66 2.97 -12.30
C ASN A 113 -22.36 3.57 -13.52
N THR A 114 -22.82 2.71 -14.42
CA THR A 114 -23.48 3.10 -15.67
C THR A 114 -24.33 1.96 -16.23
N THR A 115 -25.13 2.27 -17.23
CA THR A 115 -25.83 1.27 -18.05
C THR A 115 -25.26 1.29 -19.46
N VAL A 116 -24.88 0.12 -19.96
CA VAL A 116 -24.31 -0.06 -21.30
C VAL A 116 -25.01 -1.22 -21.99
N GLU A 117 -25.40 -1.00 -23.25
CA GLU A 117 -25.91 -2.02 -24.16
C GLU A 117 -25.05 -2.01 -25.43
N ALA A 118 -24.42 -3.15 -25.74
CA ALA A 118 -23.52 -3.27 -26.89
C ALA A 118 -23.36 -4.74 -27.30
N GLU A 119 -22.82 -4.95 -28.50
CA GLU A 119 -22.40 -6.28 -28.98
C GLU A 119 -21.22 -6.80 -28.17
N VAL A 120 -21.15 -8.13 -27.99
CA VAL A 120 -20.08 -8.82 -27.29
C VAL A 120 -19.07 -9.41 -28.29
N ILE A 121 -17.80 -9.29 -27.97
CA ILE A 121 -16.69 -10.01 -28.61
C ILE A 121 -15.99 -10.83 -27.54
N PHE A 122 -15.65 -12.07 -27.85
CA PHE A 122 -14.68 -12.82 -27.06
C PHE A 122 -13.25 -12.50 -27.52
N ALA A 123 -12.35 -12.20 -26.60
CA ALA A 123 -10.95 -11.85 -26.87
C ALA A 123 -10.01 -12.56 -25.89
N GLY A 124 -9.98 -13.89 -25.94
CA GLY A 124 -9.02 -14.75 -25.24
C GLY A 124 -8.85 -14.42 -23.76
N TYR A 125 -7.62 -14.20 -23.31
CA TYR A 125 -7.30 -13.77 -21.94
C TYR A 125 -7.31 -12.24 -21.79
N GLY A 126 -7.59 -11.47 -22.85
CA GLY A 126 -7.56 -10.01 -22.84
C GLY A 126 -6.15 -9.43 -22.89
N LEU A 127 -5.19 -10.18 -23.42
CA LEU A 127 -3.78 -9.82 -23.45
C LEU A 127 -3.39 -9.17 -24.79
N ASP A 128 -2.63 -8.08 -24.70
CA ASP A 128 -2.01 -7.38 -25.83
C ASP A 128 -0.55 -7.10 -25.46
N VAL A 129 0.30 -8.10 -25.72
CA VAL A 129 1.69 -8.18 -25.30
C VAL A 129 2.58 -8.30 -26.53
N ASP A 130 3.40 -7.28 -26.75
CA ASP A 130 4.47 -7.29 -27.74
C ASP A 130 5.80 -6.92 -27.07
N LYS A 131 6.52 -7.93 -26.56
CA LYS A 131 7.85 -7.80 -25.94
C LYS A 131 8.84 -8.72 -26.66
N ASP A 132 10.14 -8.41 -26.55
CA ASP A 132 11.24 -9.03 -27.32
C ASP A 132 11.10 -10.56 -27.49
N THR A 133 10.83 -11.29 -26.41
CA THR A 133 10.67 -12.76 -26.43
C THR A 133 9.25 -13.23 -26.09
N LEU A 134 8.30 -12.32 -25.85
CA LEU A 134 6.95 -12.64 -25.39
C LEU A 134 5.94 -11.91 -26.28
N LYS A 135 5.24 -12.67 -27.12
CA LYS A 135 4.21 -12.13 -28.03
C LYS A 135 2.90 -12.85 -27.79
N TRP A 136 1.86 -12.09 -27.51
CA TRP A 136 0.50 -12.58 -27.38
C TRP A 136 -0.49 -11.45 -27.66
N ASN A 137 -1.37 -11.61 -28.63
CA ASN A 137 -2.36 -10.59 -28.96
C ASN A 137 -3.72 -11.22 -29.19
N ASP A 138 -4.60 -11.11 -28.19
CA ASP A 138 -5.97 -11.59 -28.28
C ASP A 138 -6.86 -10.71 -29.17
N PHE A 139 -6.42 -9.49 -29.48
CA PHE A 139 -7.17 -8.49 -30.25
C PHE A 139 -6.73 -8.41 -31.72
N GLU A 140 -5.87 -9.31 -32.18
CA GLU A 140 -5.38 -9.28 -33.55
C GLU A 140 -6.53 -9.50 -34.54
N GLY A 141 -6.67 -8.56 -35.49
CA GLY A 141 -7.64 -8.65 -36.58
C GLY A 141 -9.09 -8.33 -36.22
N ILE A 142 -9.38 -7.81 -35.01
CA ILE A 142 -10.74 -7.49 -34.57
C ILE A 142 -10.87 -6.06 -34.04
N ASP A 143 -12.00 -5.41 -34.34
CA ASP A 143 -12.36 -4.10 -33.79
C ASP A 143 -13.26 -4.28 -32.56
N VAL A 144 -12.80 -3.74 -31.42
CA VAL A 144 -13.50 -3.83 -30.13
C VAL A 144 -14.07 -2.48 -29.66
N GLN A 145 -13.91 -1.43 -30.46
CA GLN A 145 -14.37 -0.09 -30.09
C GLN A 145 -15.89 -0.08 -29.90
N GLY A 146 -16.35 0.43 -28.76
CA GLY A 146 -17.78 0.53 -28.42
C GLY A 146 -18.47 -0.82 -28.21
N ARG A 147 -17.73 -1.92 -28.08
CA ARG A 147 -18.25 -3.28 -27.85
C ARG A 147 -17.93 -3.75 -26.43
N TRP A 148 -18.69 -4.71 -25.93
CA TRP A 148 -18.31 -5.50 -24.76
C TRP A 148 -17.18 -6.45 -25.13
N ILE A 149 -16.12 -6.45 -24.35
CA ILE A 149 -15.04 -7.43 -24.48
C ILE A 149 -15.26 -8.49 -23.41
N MET A 150 -15.42 -9.74 -23.82
CA MET A 150 -15.45 -10.91 -22.95
C MET A 150 -14.09 -11.61 -22.95
N VAL A 151 -13.51 -11.83 -21.77
CA VAL A 151 -12.18 -12.43 -21.61
C VAL A 151 -12.17 -13.48 -20.51
N LEU A 152 -11.26 -14.45 -20.63
CA LEU A 152 -10.95 -15.38 -19.54
C LEU A 152 -10.21 -14.67 -18.41
N GLN A 153 -10.48 -15.07 -17.17
CA GLN A 153 -9.62 -14.75 -16.02
C GLN A 153 -8.28 -15.50 -16.10
N GLY A 154 -7.26 -14.99 -15.42
CA GLY A 154 -5.93 -15.60 -15.42
C GLY A 154 -5.11 -15.32 -16.69
N ASP A 155 -4.23 -16.24 -17.04
CA ASP A 155 -3.34 -16.12 -18.20
C ASP A 155 -3.10 -17.49 -18.86
N PRO A 156 -2.47 -17.59 -20.05
CA PRO A 156 -2.33 -18.88 -20.72
C PRO A 156 -1.35 -19.86 -20.03
N ASP A 157 -0.62 -19.45 -18.99
CA ASP A 157 0.39 -20.26 -18.27
C ASP A 157 0.10 -20.34 -16.76
N LEU A 158 -1.16 -20.63 -16.41
CA LEU A 158 -1.65 -20.65 -15.01
C LEU A 158 -0.88 -21.56 -14.05
N ASP A 159 -0.29 -22.66 -14.53
CA ASP A 159 0.42 -23.61 -13.67
C ASP A 159 1.84 -23.13 -13.31
N ASN A 160 2.32 -22.08 -13.97
CA ASN A 160 3.65 -21.52 -13.78
C ASN A 160 3.59 -20.35 -12.79
N PRO A 161 4.11 -20.50 -11.55
CA PRO A 161 4.13 -19.41 -10.58
C PRO A 161 5.00 -18.22 -11.01
N ASN A 162 5.84 -18.39 -12.05
CA ASN A 162 6.64 -17.34 -12.68
C ASN A 162 6.18 -17.08 -14.13
N SER A 163 4.88 -17.24 -14.41
CA SER A 163 4.32 -16.97 -15.74
C SER A 163 4.78 -15.61 -16.26
N PRO A 164 5.31 -15.53 -17.49
CA PRO A 164 5.72 -14.25 -18.07
C PRO A 164 4.52 -13.33 -18.35
N PHE A 165 3.28 -13.84 -18.26
CA PHE A 165 2.04 -13.10 -18.45
C PHE A 165 1.44 -12.56 -17.14
N LEU A 166 1.99 -12.95 -15.98
CA LEU A 166 1.45 -12.62 -14.66
C LEU A 166 1.28 -11.10 -14.45
N GLU A 167 2.14 -10.28 -15.07
CA GLU A 167 2.06 -8.82 -14.99
C GLU A 167 0.84 -8.20 -15.72
N PHE A 168 0.20 -8.97 -16.60
CA PHE A 168 -0.94 -8.56 -17.43
C PHE A 168 -2.24 -9.29 -17.06
N SER A 169 -2.16 -10.29 -16.19
CA SER A 169 -3.25 -11.24 -15.95
C SER A 169 -4.32 -10.76 -14.97
N SER A 170 -4.03 -9.70 -14.19
CA SER A 170 -5.00 -9.16 -13.24
C SER A 170 -6.22 -8.56 -13.92
N GLU A 171 -7.38 -8.69 -13.26
CA GLU A 171 -8.68 -8.14 -13.70
C GLU A 171 -8.56 -6.65 -14.03
N ARG A 172 -7.78 -5.93 -13.24
CA ARG A 172 -7.56 -4.48 -13.42
C ARG A 172 -6.64 -4.16 -14.59
N ALA A 173 -5.61 -4.97 -14.85
CA ALA A 173 -4.79 -4.82 -16.04
C ALA A 173 -5.64 -5.00 -17.31
N LYS A 174 -6.50 -6.02 -17.32
CA LYS A 174 -7.45 -6.28 -18.43
C LYS A 174 -8.49 -5.17 -18.57
N GLY A 175 -9.02 -4.68 -17.44
CA GLY A 175 -9.93 -3.53 -17.39
C GLY A 175 -9.32 -2.29 -18.03
N LEU A 176 -8.03 -2.05 -17.80
CA LEU A 176 -7.34 -0.96 -18.48
C LEU A 176 -7.16 -1.22 -19.97
N THR A 177 -6.73 -2.42 -20.37
CA THR A 177 -6.58 -2.76 -21.80
C THR A 177 -7.89 -2.55 -22.55
N ALA A 178 -9.03 -2.97 -21.97
CA ALA A 178 -10.35 -2.74 -22.54
C ALA A 178 -10.71 -1.24 -22.62
N SER A 179 -10.44 -0.48 -21.57
CA SER A 179 -10.65 0.98 -21.54
C SER A 179 -9.81 1.69 -22.62
N ASP A 180 -8.54 1.31 -22.77
CA ASP A 180 -7.60 1.88 -23.75
C ASP A 180 -8.01 1.64 -25.20
N LYS A 181 -8.70 0.52 -25.43
CA LYS A 181 -9.27 0.17 -26.75
C LYS A 181 -10.66 0.79 -26.96
N ASN A 182 -11.11 1.68 -26.08
CA ASN A 182 -12.42 2.31 -26.11
C ASN A 182 -13.58 1.30 -26.16
N ALA A 183 -13.44 0.19 -25.44
CA ALA A 183 -14.52 -0.77 -25.25
C ALA A 183 -15.73 -0.09 -24.57
N ALA A 184 -16.92 -0.61 -24.81
CA ALA A 184 -18.10 -0.20 -24.05
C ALA A 184 -18.11 -0.79 -22.64
N GLY A 185 -17.43 -1.92 -22.42
CA GLY A 185 -17.26 -2.55 -21.12
C GLY A 185 -16.46 -3.86 -21.19
N LEU A 186 -16.17 -4.44 -20.02
CA LEU A 186 -15.42 -5.69 -19.89
C LEU A 186 -16.22 -6.74 -19.11
N ILE A 187 -16.32 -7.94 -19.67
CA ILE A 187 -16.89 -9.14 -19.05
C ILE A 187 -15.76 -10.13 -18.81
N LEU A 188 -15.54 -10.52 -17.56
CA LEU A 188 -14.59 -11.57 -17.18
C LEU A 188 -15.34 -12.86 -16.90
N VAL A 189 -14.75 -13.99 -17.27
CA VAL A 189 -15.29 -15.32 -16.99
C VAL A 189 -14.18 -16.28 -16.60
N ALA A 190 -14.41 -17.11 -15.60
CA ALA A 190 -13.43 -18.10 -15.17
C ALA A 190 -13.42 -19.31 -16.12
N GLY A 191 -12.28 -19.56 -16.76
CA GLY A 191 -12.07 -20.82 -17.49
C GLY A 191 -12.05 -22.03 -16.53
N PRO A 192 -12.39 -23.25 -17.00
CA PRO A 192 -12.27 -24.48 -16.19
C PRO A 192 -10.93 -24.63 -15.48
N LYS A 193 -9.82 -24.20 -16.09
CA LYS A 193 -8.49 -24.26 -15.48
C LYS A 193 -8.30 -23.24 -14.34
N PHE A 194 -8.95 -22.09 -14.43
CA PHE A 194 -8.86 -21.04 -13.41
C PHE A 194 -9.74 -21.33 -12.20
N SER A 195 -10.96 -21.81 -12.43
CA SER A 195 -11.90 -22.18 -11.36
C SER A 195 -12.71 -23.40 -11.77
N GLU A 196 -12.47 -24.53 -11.11
CA GLU A 196 -13.23 -25.76 -11.39
C GLU A 196 -14.73 -25.58 -11.11
N LYS A 197 -15.06 -24.82 -10.05
CA LYS A 197 -16.44 -24.66 -9.55
C LYS A 197 -17.26 -23.55 -10.20
N ASP A 198 -16.65 -22.70 -11.04
CA ASP A 198 -17.32 -21.54 -11.66
C ASP A 198 -17.84 -20.50 -10.65
N GLU A 199 -17.16 -20.37 -9.51
CA GLU A 199 -17.55 -19.45 -8.45
C GLU A 199 -17.26 -18.00 -8.86
N LEU A 200 -18.23 -17.11 -8.62
CA LEU A 200 -18.00 -15.67 -8.72
C LEU A 200 -16.98 -15.27 -7.63
N SER A 201 -16.05 -14.39 -7.99
CA SER A 201 -15.21 -13.71 -6.98
C SER A 201 -16.13 -12.97 -6.01
N SER A 202 -15.68 -12.68 -4.78
CA SER A 202 -16.46 -11.81 -3.91
C SER A 202 -16.18 -10.34 -4.24
N LEU A 203 -17.10 -9.45 -3.88
CA LEU A 203 -16.96 -8.02 -4.13
C LEU A 203 -15.87 -7.44 -3.22
N PHE A 204 -14.63 -7.47 -3.69
CA PHE A 204 -13.47 -6.96 -2.97
C PHE A 204 -13.05 -5.58 -3.47
N TYR A 205 -12.69 -4.72 -2.52
CA TYR A 205 -11.96 -3.50 -2.79
C TYR A 205 -10.47 -3.83 -2.94
N ASP A 206 -9.88 -3.59 -4.11
CA ASP A 206 -8.50 -3.93 -4.47
C ASP A 206 -7.47 -2.95 -3.89
N LYS A 207 -7.76 -2.37 -2.73
CA LYS A 207 -6.95 -1.34 -2.05
C LYS A 207 -6.78 -0.07 -2.91
N ASN A 208 -7.64 0.12 -3.92
CA ASN A 208 -7.56 1.20 -4.90
C ASN A 208 -8.91 1.90 -5.16
N SER A 209 -8.98 3.21 -4.89
CA SER A 209 -10.22 3.97 -4.98
C SER A 209 -10.60 4.37 -6.40
N SER A 210 -9.71 4.16 -7.38
CA SER A 210 -9.93 4.61 -8.76
C SER A 210 -10.81 3.62 -9.54
N ARG A 211 -11.96 4.11 -10.00
CA ARG A 211 -12.86 3.40 -10.91
C ARG A 211 -12.49 3.63 -12.37
N PHE A 212 -12.76 2.64 -13.21
CA PHE A 212 -12.75 2.83 -14.67
C PHE A 212 -13.95 3.68 -15.12
N SER A 213 -13.85 4.22 -16.34
CA SER A 213 -14.98 4.85 -17.03
C SER A 213 -15.90 3.86 -17.72
N ILE A 214 -15.49 2.58 -17.80
CA ILE A 214 -16.27 1.49 -18.39
C ILE A 214 -16.79 0.55 -17.29
N PRO A 215 -17.96 -0.06 -17.46
CA PRO A 215 -18.42 -1.13 -16.57
C PRO A 215 -17.55 -2.38 -16.75
N VAL A 216 -17.16 -2.98 -15.63
CA VAL A 216 -16.40 -4.23 -15.53
C VAL A 216 -17.14 -5.19 -14.60
N LEU A 217 -17.38 -6.42 -15.06
CA LEU A 217 -18.07 -7.45 -14.29
C LEU A 217 -17.50 -8.84 -14.58
N GLN A 218 -17.68 -9.75 -13.64
CA GLN A 218 -17.53 -11.18 -13.82
C GLN A 218 -18.90 -11.79 -14.13
N VAL A 219 -18.94 -12.82 -14.98
CA VAL A 219 -20.11 -13.67 -15.20
C VAL A 219 -19.72 -15.14 -15.00
N THR A 220 -20.69 -15.98 -14.65
CA THR A 220 -20.49 -17.44 -14.64
C THR A 220 -20.31 -17.96 -16.08
N ARG A 221 -19.65 -19.12 -16.23
CA ARG A 221 -19.58 -19.82 -17.53
C ARG A 221 -20.96 -20.12 -18.08
N ALA A 222 -21.96 -20.37 -17.23
CA ALA A 222 -23.33 -20.61 -17.68
C ALA A 222 -23.89 -19.40 -18.46
N VAL A 223 -23.68 -18.17 -17.97
CA VAL A 223 -24.07 -16.94 -18.66
C VAL A 223 -23.22 -16.73 -19.92
N ALA A 224 -21.90 -16.87 -19.81
CA ALA A 224 -20.99 -16.68 -20.94
C ALA A 224 -21.30 -17.64 -22.10
N ASN A 225 -21.60 -18.91 -21.80
CA ASN A 225 -21.96 -19.91 -22.81
C ASN A 225 -23.31 -19.61 -23.49
N LYS A 226 -24.27 -18.97 -22.79
CA LYS A 226 -25.50 -18.48 -23.43
C LYS A 226 -25.20 -17.37 -24.43
N ILE A 227 -24.35 -16.41 -24.06
CA ILE A 227 -23.92 -15.32 -24.95
C ILE A 227 -23.16 -15.87 -26.17
N LEU A 228 -22.41 -16.97 -26.01
CA LEU A 228 -21.66 -17.63 -27.08
C LEU A 228 -22.47 -18.60 -27.94
N ALA A 229 -23.76 -18.85 -27.65
CA ALA A 229 -24.51 -19.95 -28.24
C ALA A 229 -24.54 -19.95 -29.79
N GLU A 230 -24.70 -18.77 -30.42
CA GLU A 230 -24.71 -18.65 -31.89
C GLU A 230 -23.38 -19.05 -32.53
N SER A 231 -22.28 -18.90 -31.81
CA SER A 231 -20.94 -19.27 -32.28
C SER A 231 -20.66 -20.77 -32.23
N GLN A 232 -21.55 -21.55 -31.58
CA GLN A 232 -21.37 -22.99 -31.33
C GLN A 232 -20.08 -23.32 -30.57
N LYS A 233 -19.60 -22.38 -29.73
CA LYS A 233 -18.45 -22.54 -28.86
C LYS A 233 -18.84 -22.32 -27.41
N THR A 234 -18.16 -23.03 -26.51
CA THR A 234 -18.22 -22.78 -25.07
C THR A 234 -16.91 -22.18 -24.57
N ILE A 235 -16.93 -21.64 -23.35
CA ILE A 235 -15.72 -21.18 -22.65
C ILE A 235 -14.68 -22.29 -22.53
N ALA A 236 -15.10 -23.53 -22.27
CA ALA A 236 -14.21 -24.66 -22.19
C ALA A 236 -13.56 -24.97 -23.56
N ASP A 237 -14.32 -24.92 -24.65
CA ASP A 237 -13.79 -25.14 -26.00
C ASP A 237 -12.76 -24.07 -26.38
N LEU A 238 -13.05 -22.81 -26.06
CA LEU A 238 -12.18 -21.68 -26.34
C LEU A 238 -10.88 -21.74 -25.52
N GLU A 239 -10.97 -22.02 -24.22
CA GLU A 239 -9.80 -22.21 -23.35
C GLU A 239 -8.91 -23.35 -23.86
N ASN A 240 -9.48 -24.53 -24.13
CA ASN A 240 -8.73 -25.67 -24.64
C ASN A 240 -8.03 -25.36 -25.97
N THR A 241 -8.73 -24.68 -26.89
CA THR A 241 -8.14 -24.32 -28.18
C THR A 241 -6.96 -23.36 -28.02
N MET A 242 -7.03 -22.40 -27.09
CA MET A 242 -5.93 -21.47 -26.81
C MET A 242 -4.74 -22.17 -26.17
N LEU A 243 -4.97 -23.07 -25.23
CA LEU A 243 -3.92 -23.85 -24.56
C LEU A 243 -3.21 -24.80 -25.54
N GLU A 244 -3.96 -25.46 -26.44
CA GLU A 244 -3.39 -26.34 -27.46
C GLU A 244 -2.56 -25.58 -28.50
N LYS A 245 -3.04 -24.41 -28.96
CA LYS A 245 -2.36 -23.62 -29.99
C LYS A 245 -1.27 -22.71 -29.44
N GLN A 246 -1.24 -22.49 -28.12
CA GLN A 246 -0.40 -21.49 -27.46
C GLN A 246 -0.52 -20.11 -28.14
N ALA A 247 -1.74 -19.73 -28.49
CA ALA A 247 -2.03 -18.49 -29.20
C ALA A 247 -3.38 -17.92 -28.78
N GLY A 248 -3.49 -16.60 -28.83
CA GLY A 248 -4.73 -15.87 -28.59
C GLY A 248 -5.81 -16.20 -29.61
N ILE A 249 -7.06 -16.16 -29.17
CA ILE A 249 -8.23 -16.37 -30.02
C ILE A 249 -9.25 -15.29 -29.74
N ASN A 250 -9.78 -14.69 -30.80
CA ASN A 250 -10.96 -13.86 -30.73
C ASN A 250 -12.10 -14.40 -31.58
N LEU A 251 -13.31 -13.97 -31.25
CA LEU A 251 -14.55 -14.42 -31.87
C LEU A 251 -15.63 -13.36 -31.69
N GLU A 252 -16.27 -12.96 -32.80
CA GLU A 252 -17.50 -12.17 -32.74
C GLU A 252 -18.67 -13.07 -32.34
N THR A 253 -19.37 -12.72 -31.25
CA THR A 253 -20.50 -13.54 -30.77
C THR A 253 -21.80 -13.19 -31.48
N LYS A 254 -21.91 -11.96 -32.03
CA LYS A 254 -23.13 -11.32 -32.57
C LYS A 254 -24.25 -11.13 -31.55
N SER A 255 -23.95 -11.32 -30.28
CA SER A 255 -24.87 -11.16 -29.16
C SER A 255 -24.78 -9.75 -28.60
N SER A 256 -25.92 -9.08 -28.39
CA SER A 256 -25.99 -7.80 -27.70
C SER A 256 -26.39 -7.99 -26.24
N VAL A 257 -25.61 -7.46 -25.30
CA VAL A 257 -25.86 -7.57 -23.86
C VAL A 257 -26.02 -6.18 -23.27
N ARG A 258 -27.04 -6.03 -22.42
CA ARG A 258 -27.27 -4.82 -21.61
C ARG A 258 -26.95 -5.09 -20.15
N VAL A 259 -26.03 -4.31 -19.60
CA VAL A 259 -25.62 -4.38 -18.19
C VAL A 259 -25.81 -3.02 -17.53
N SER A 260 -26.41 -3.02 -16.34
CA SER A 260 -26.46 -1.89 -15.41
C SER A 260 -25.61 -2.22 -14.20
N VAL A 261 -24.66 -1.35 -13.87
CA VAL A 261 -23.80 -1.49 -12.69
C VAL A 261 -24.08 -0.36 -11.71
N ASN A 262 -24.27 -0.72 -10.44
CA ASN A 262 -24.39 0.20 -9.34
C ASN A 262 -23.66 -0.35 -8.10
N VAL A 263 -22.37 -0.01 -7.98
CA VAL A 263 -21.55 -0.35 -6.81
C VAL A 263 -21.33 0.91 -5.98
N GLN A 264 -21.49 0.84 -4.67
CA GLN A 264 -21.13 1.92 -3.75
C GLN A 264 -19.89 1.52 -2.96
N LEU A 265 -18.89 2.41 -2.93
CA LEU A 265 -17.78 2.28 -2.00
C LEU A 265 -18.24 2.83 -0.65
N LYS A 266 -18.09 2.05 0.42
CA LYS A 266 -18.29 2.54 1.79
C LYS A 266 -17.00 3.13 2.29
N GLU A 267 -17.03 4.42 2.56
CA GLU A 267 -15.92 5.11 3.21
C GLU A 267 -16.01 4.94 4.74
N THR A 268 -14.86 4.82 5.38
CA THR A 268 -14.70 4.93 6.83
C THR A 268 -13.48 5.81 7.11
N THR A 269 -13.27 6.15 8.38
CA THR A 269 -12.13 6.95 8.84
C THR A 269 -11.25 6.08 9.75
N THR A 270 -9.95 6.31 9.69
CA THR A 270 -8.95 5.78 10.64
C THR A 270 -7.96 6.92 10.96
N GLN A 271 -6.89 6.62 11.71
CA GLN A 271 -5.95 7.60 12.21
C GLN A 271 -4.51 7.10 12.21
N ASN A 272 -3.56 8.03 12.11
CA ASN A 272 -2.23 7.82 12.67
C ASN A 272 -2.20 8.37 14.10
N VAL A 273 -1.34 7.81 14.97
CA VAL A 273 -1.04 8.37 16.30
C VAL A 273 0.33 9.03 16.25
N VAL A 274 0.40 10.32 16.56
CA VAL A 274 1.60 11.14 16.36
C VAL A 274 1.93 11.97 17.60
N ALA A 275 3.15 11.83 18.08
CA ALA A 275 3.67 12.60 19.21
C ALA A 275 5.14 12.99 18.98
N MET A 276 5.67 13.89 19.80
CA MET A 276 7.03 14.41 19.64
C MET A 276 7.75 14.65 20.96
N VAL A 277 9.05 14.40 20.99
CA VAL A 277 9.98 14.94 21.99
C VAL A 277 10.79 16.08 21.36
N PRO A 278 10.72 17.31 21.88
CA PRO A 278 11.48 18.44 21.32
C PRO A 278 12.98 18.29 21.58
N GLY A 279 13.78 18.72 20.60
CA GLY A 279 15.23 18.75 20.70
C GLY A 279 15.75 19.79 21.70
N THR A 280 16.87 19.48 22.33
CA THR A 280 17.50 20.30 23.36
C THR A 280 18.44 21.38 22.82
N ASP A 281 18.94 21.22 21.58
CA ASP A 281 19.90 22.16 21.00
C ASP A 281 19.18 23.31 20.26
N PRO A 282 19.50 24.58 20.53
CA PRO A 282 18.84 25.72 19.89
C PRO A 282 18.92 25.75 18.35
N ASN A 283 19.98 25.17 17.77
CA ASN A 283 20.21 25.16 16.33
C ASN A 283 19.66 23.89 15.68
N LEU A 284 19.76 22.74 16.36
CA LEU A 284 19.38 21.44 15.78
C LEU A 284 17.94 21.01 16.11
N LYS A 285 17.26 21.62 17.08
CA LYS A 285 15.88 21.22 17.45
C LYS A 285 14.83 21.33 16.34
N ASN A 286 15.13 22.05 15.25
CA ASN A 286 14.25 22.15 14.07
C ASN A 286 14.63 21.16 12.95
N GLU A 287 15.51 20.21 13.25
CA GLU A 287 15.74 18.99 12.48
C GLU A 287 15.07 17.83 13.22
N TYR A 288 14.47 16.91 12.48
CA TYR A 288 13.58 15.88 13.04
C TYR A 288 14.02 14.48 12.64
N LEU A 289 14.10 13.58 13.60
CA LEU A 289 14.07 12.14 13.32
C LEU A 289 12.61 11.68 13.40
N VAL A 290 12.22 10.75 12.53
CA VAL A 290 10.90 10.11 12.59
C VAL A 290 11.09 8.64 12.95
N LEU A 291 10.40 8.16 13.97
CA LEU A 291 10.39 6.76 14.39
C LEU A 291 8.96 6.25 14.23
N GLY A 292 8.75 5.18 13.49
CA GLY A 292 7.41 4.65 13.30
C GLY A 292 7.32 3.18 13.01
N GLY A 293 6.09 2.70 13.02
CA GLY A 293 5.66 1.33 12.74
C GLY A 293 4.14 1.33 12.66
N HIS A 294 3.56 0.49 11.82
CA HIS A 294 2.11 0.42 11.74
C HIS A 294 1.52 -0.37 12.91
N TYR A 295 0.27 -0.07 13.23
CA TYR A 295 -0.43 -0.73 14.33
C TYR A 295 -1.68 -1.49 13.89
N ASP A 296 -2.14 -1.30 12.65
CA ASP A 296 -3.24 -2.06 12.08
C ASP A 296 -2.82 -3.49 11.71
N HIS A 297 -3.81 -4.37 11.52
CA HIS A 297 -3.60 -5.68 10.91
C HIS A 297 -4.88 -6.15 10.18
N LEU A 298 -4.95 -7.44 9.84
CA LEU A 298 -5.93 -8.00 8.88
C LEU A 298 -7.34 -8.28 9.44
N GLY A 299 -7.62 -7.99 10.71
CA GLY A 299 -8.92 -8.26 11.33
C GLY A 299 -9.25 -9.76 11.39
N MET A 300 -10.35 -10.16 10.74
CA MET A 300 -10.76 -11.58 10.65
C MET A 300 -10.12 -12.34 9.47
N GLY A 301 -9.29 -11.67 8.65
CA GLY A 301 -8.74 -12.23 7.43
C GLY A 301 -9.80 -12.57 6.37
N GLY A 302 -9.61 -13.71 5.69
CA GLY A 302 -10.45 -14.16 4.57
C GLY A 302 -9.96 -13.68 3.19
N PRO A 303 -10.69 -14.03 2.11
CA PRO A 303 -10.25 -13.70 0.76
C PRO A 303 -10.13 -12.18 0.57
N GLY A 304 -9.09 -11.75 -0.16
CA GLY A 304 -8.86 -10.33 -0.46
C GLY A 304 -8.31 -9.47 0.68
N SER A 305 -8.20 -9.98 1.91
CA SER A 305 -7.63 -9.20 3.04
C SER A 305 -6.12 -9.00 2.91
N GLY A 306 -5.44 -9.96 2.29
CA GLY A 306 -3.98 -10.12 2.37
C GLY A 306 -3.56 -11.34 3.19
N SER A 307 -4.52 -12.01 3.83
CA SER A 307 -4.26 -13.24 4.61
C SER A 307 -3.66 -14.33 3.73
N ARG A 308 -2.65 -15.02 4.29
CA ARG A 308 -2.07 -16.23 3.71
C ARG A 308 -2.89 -17.49 4.03
N ALA A 309 -3.87 -17.39 4.94
CA ALA A 309 -4.84 -18.43 5.25
C ALA A 309 -6.20 -18.11 4.59
N ILE A 310 -6.22 -18.11 3.25
CA ILE A 310 -7.34 -17.60 2.42
C ILE A 310 -8.70 -18.23 2.79
N ASP A 311 -8.71 -19.52 3.14
CA ASP A 311 -9.93 -20.27 3.49
C ASP A 311 -10.30 -20.20 4.98
N THR A 312 -9.61 -19.37 5.77
CA THR A 312 -9.80 -19.27 7.22
C THR A 312 -10.28 -17.89 7.62
N MET A 313 -11.45 -17.84 8.26
CA MET A 313 -11.94 -16.66 8.96
C MET A 313 -11.70 -16.81 10.46
N ALA A 314 -10.67 -16.14 10.96
CA ALA A 314 -10.28 -16.13 12.37
C ALA A 314 -9.58 -14.81 12.69
N VAL A 315 -9.47 -14.47 13.98
CA VAL A 315 -8.76 -13.25 14.38
C VAL A 315 -7.30 -13.37 13.94
N HIS A 316 -6.81 -12.37 13.21
CA HIS A 316 -5.41 -12.21 12.87
C HIS A 316 -4.84 -11.23 13.89
N ASN A 317 -4.20 -11.76 14.92
CA ASN A 317 -3.71 -10.96 16.05
C ASN A 317 -2.49 -10.13 15.67
N GLY A 318 -1.67 -10.54 14.71
CA GLY A 318 -0.59 -9.70 14.20
C GLY A 318 0.42 -9.33 15.28
N ALA A 319 0.86 -10.33 16.05
CA ALA A 319 1.77 -10.12 17.16
C ALA A 319 3.16 -9.69 16.69
N ASP A 320 3.67 -10.32 15.64
CA ASP A 320 4.90 -9.87 14.99
C ASP A 320 4.59 -8.74 14.01
N ASP A 321 3.48 -8.88 13.26
CA ASP A 321 3.01 -7.97 12.21
C ASP A 321 1.70 -7.24 12.60
N ASN A 322 1.75 -6.09 13.26
CA ASN A 322 2.96 -5.39 13.68
C ASN A 322 2.89 -4.85 15.11
N ALA A 323 2.32 -5.63 16.03
CA ALA A 323 2.36 -5.28 17.45
C ALA A 323 3.80 -5.16 17.98
N SER A 324 4.74 -5.99 17.47
CA SER A 324 6.16 -5.95 17.84
C SER A 324 6.86 -4.64 17.45
N GLY A 325 6.60 -4.13 16.23
CA GLY A 325 7.20 -2.90 15.72
C GLY A 325 6.65 -1.66 16.41
N VAL A 326 5.33 -1.53 16.53
CA VAL A 326 4.74 -0.39 17.25
C VAL A 326 5.08 -0.41 18.75
N THR A 327 5.22 -1.59 19.36
CA THR A 327 5.75 -1.70 20.73
C THR A 327 7.17 -1.17 20.82
N THR A 328 8.02 -1.44 19.82
CA THR A 328 9.37 -0.87 19.77
C THR A 328 9.34 0.66 19.68
N VAL A 329 8.40 1.24 18.91
CA VAL A 329 8.19 2.71 18.87
C VAL A 329 7.78 3.25 20.24
N ILE A 330 6.86 2.59 20.94
CA ILE A 330 6.42 2.98 22.29
C ILE A 330 7.61 2.96 23.27
N GLN A 331 8.39 1.89 23.28
CA GLN A 331 9.53 1.75 24.18
C GLN A 331 10.63 2.79 23.91
N LEU A 332 10.89 3.10 22.64
CA LEU A 332 11.80 4.18 22.27
C LEU A 332 11.27 5.55 22.71
N ALA A 333 9.97 5.81 22.56
CA ALA A 333 9.33 7.05 22.99
C ALA A 333 9.47 7.27 24.50
N GLU A 334 9.13 6.25 25.29
CA GLU A 334 9.24 6.25 26.75
C GLU A 334 10.68 6.53 27.21
N LYS A 335 11.65 5.78 26.69
CA LYS A 335 13.06 5.95 27.04
C LYS A 335 13.61 7.32 26.66
N ILE A 336 13.38 7.76 25.43
CA ILE A 336 13.87 9.05 24.91
C ILE A 336 13.24 10.23 25.68
N ALA A 337 11.97 10.14 26.08
CA ALA A 337 11.31 11.19 26.84
C ALA A 337 11.94 11.40 28.22
N VAL A 338 12.43 10.33 28.85
CA VAL A 338 13.13 10.39 30.14
C VAL A 338 14.57 10.84 29.97
N ASP A 339 15.33 10.21 29.06
CA ASP A 339 16.75 10.50 28.87
C ASP A 339 16.96 11.93 28.36
N LYS A 340 16.07 12.40 27.47
CA LYS A 340 15.98 13.78 26.96
C LYS A 340 17.33 14.39 26.57
N ASN A 341 18.21 13.56 26.01
CA ASN A 341 19.56 13.93 25.62
C ASN A 341 19.67 14.25 24.11
N ASN A 342 18.55 14.23 23.39
CA ASN A 342 18.46 14.46 21.95
C ASN A 342 18.65 15.95 21.61
N LYS A 343 19.67 16.30 20.80
CA LYS A 343 19.82 17.66 20.26
C LYS A 343 18.73 18.00 19.23
N ARG A 344 18.40 17.05 18.35
CA ARG A 344 17.31 17.13 17.36
C ARG A 344 15.97 16.73 17.96
N SER A 345 14.87 17.21 17.39
CA SER A 345 13.53 16.75 17.77
C SER A 345 13.26 15.36 17.22
N ILE A 346 12.42 14.59 17.90
CA ILE A 346 12.09 13.22 17.52
C ILE A 346 10.57 13.08 17.48
N ILE A 347 10.04 12.74 16.30
CA ILE A 347 8.63 12.49 16.05
C ILE A 347 8.41 10.97 16.08
N PHE A 348 7.41 10.55 16.85
CA PHE A 348 6.96 9.17 16.94
C PHE A 348 5.63 9.05 16.21
N VAL A 349 5.50 8.02 15.37
CA VAL A 349 4.30 7.80 14.55
C VAL A 349 3.91 6.33 14.59
N ALA A 350 2.70 6.04 15.05
CA ALA A 350 2.06 4.75 14.78
C ALA A 350 1.15 4.90 13.57
N PHE A 351 1.46 4.21 12.47
CA PHE A 351 0.72 4.33 11.21
C PHE A 351 -0.52 3.43 11.23
N GLY A 352 -1.64 3.96 10.76
CA GLY A 352 -2.84 3.16 10.49
C GLY A 352 -2.91 2.76 9.02
N ALA A 353 -3.64 1.68 8.72
CA ALA A 353 -3.92 1.21 7.36
C ALA A 353 -2.68 0.98 6.46
N GLU A 354 -1.60 0.45 7.02
CA GLU A 354 -0.45 -0.03 6.25
C GLU A 354 -0.87 -1.20 5.36
N GLU A 355 -1.64 -2.13 5.92
CA GLU A 355 -2.08 -3.36 5.26
C GLU A 355 -2.95 -3.07 4.03
N MET A 356 -3.53 -1.88 3.98
CA MET A 356 -4.34 -1.39 2.88
C MET A 356 -3.51 -0.63 1.82
N GLY A 357 -2.18 -0.73 1.88
CA GLY A 357 -1.25 -0.16 0.91
C GLY A 357 -0.60 1.15 1.39
N LEU A 358 -0.04 1.16 2.60
CA LEU A 358 0.72 2.28 3.19
C LEU A 358 -0.11 3.56 3.35
N LEU A 359 -1.41 3.46 3.63
CA LEU A 359 -2.30 4.63 3.61
C LEU A 359 -1.93 5.63 4.71
N GLY A 360 -1.56 5.15 5.90
CA GLY A 360 -1.14 5.98 7.02
C GLY A 360 0.11 6.80 6.75
N SER A 361 1.21 6.19 6.32
CA SER A 361 2.44 6.93 6.02
C SER A 361 2.31 7.85 4.80
N LYS A 362 1.47 7.49 3.82
CA LYS A 362 1.10 8.40 2.72
C LYS A 362 0.33 9.61 3.22
N ALA A 363 -0.67 9.42 4.09
CA ALA A 363 -1.41 10.52 4.70
C ALA A 363 -0.47 11.43 5.52
N PHE A 364 0.45 10.83 6.28
CA PHE A 364 1.45 11.55 7.07
C PHE A 364 2.34 12.42 6.19
N THR A 365 2.95 11.85 5.14
CA THR A 365 3.88 12.58 4.27
C THR A 365 3.18 13.59 3.35
N ALA A 366 1.90 13.40 3.04
CA ALA A 366 1.11 14.37 2.29
C ALA A 366 0.74 15.62 3.12
N LYS A 367 0.53 15.45 4.44
CA LYS A 367 0.23 16.55 5.36
C LYS A 367 1.08 16.41 6.64
N PRO A 368 2.41 16.59 6.55
CA PRO A 368 3.30 16.36 7.66
C PRO A 368 3.18 17.47 8.72
N PRO A 369 3.54 17.22 9.99
CA PRO A 369 3.45 18.24 11.04
C PRO A 369 4.56 19.29 10.92
N VAL A 370 5.61 18.96 10.15
CA VAL A 370 6.78 19.78 9.83
C VAL A 370 7.14 19.56 8.36
N GLU A 371 7.87 20.49 7.74
CA GLU A 371 8.36 20.33 6.36
C GLU A 371 9.20 19.05 6.23
N CYS A 372 8.92 18.20 5.23
CA CYS A 372 9.63 16.94 5.02
C CYS A 372 11.15 17.12 4.88
N GLU A 373 11.59 18.25 4.31
CA GLU A 373 13.01 18.58 4.15
C GLU A 373 13.75 18.76 5.49
N LYS A 374 13.03 18.96 6.59
CA LYS A 374 13.60 19.02 7.94
C LYS A 374 13.71 17.65 8.61
N MET A 375 13.15 16.60 8.02
CA MET A 375 13.26 15.24 8.52
C MET A 375 14.59 14.63 8.06
N VAL A 376 15.51 14.39 8.99
CA VAL A 376 16.89 13.97 8.68
C VAL A 376 17.06 12.47 8.57
N ALA A 377 16.13 11.69 9.12
CA ALA A 377 16.08 10.24 9.02
C ALA A 377 14.69 9.74 9.42
N MET A 378 14.28 8.60 8.86
CA MET A 378 13.12 7.84 9.31
C MET A 378 13.50 6.39 9.63
N PHE A 379 13.14 5.94 10.83
CA PHE A 379 13.28 4.57 11.31
C PHE A 379 11.90 3.90 11.29
N ASN A 380 11.77 2.82 10.54
CA ASN A 380 10.57 2.02 10.47
C ASN A 380 10.79 0.66 11.11
N PHE A 381 9.97 0.30 12.07
CA PHE A 381 10.00 -0.98 12.78
C PHE A 381 8.84 -1.86 12.33
N ASP A 382 9.18 -3.04 11.83
CA ASP A 382 8.21 -3.94 11.23
C ASP A 382 8.67 -5.39 11.42
N MET A 383 7.82 -6.25 11.99
CA MET A 383 8.14 -7.65 12.25
C MET A 383 9.48 -7.84 12.99
N VAL A 384 9.60 -7.26 14.19
CA VAL A 384 10.85 -7.27 14.99
C VAL A 384 10.84 -8.29 16.14
N GLY A 385 9.77 -9.07 16.26
CA GLY A 385 9.50 -10.05 17.31
C GLY A 385 10.00 -11.46 17.05
N ARG A 386 10.48 -11.79 15.85
CA ARG A 386 10.90 -13.16 15.48
C ARG A 386 12.41 -13.33 15.34
N LEU A 387 13.20 -12.53 16.07
CA LEU A 387 14.66 -12.62 16.07
C LEU A 387 15.13 -14.06 16.36
N ASP A 388 15.78 -14.70 15.39
CA ASP A 388 16.28 -16.06 15.54
C ASP A 388 17.37 -16.12 16.61
N LYS A 389 17.27 -17.11 17.52
CA LYS A 389 18.16 -17.23 18.68
C LYS A 389 19.60 -17.62 18.29
N LYS A 390 19.81 -18.22 17.12
CA LYS A 390 21.11 -18.71 16.66
C LYS A 390 21.79 -17.72 15.72
N SER A 391 21.14 -17.36 14.61
CA SER A 391 21.70 -16.43 13.62
C SER A 391 21.69 -15.00 14.14
N LYS A 392 20.67 -14.62 14.94
CA LYS A 392 20.42 -13.23 15.32
C LYS A 392 20.41 -12.32 14.08
N ALA A 393 19.87 -12.84 12.98
CA ALA A 393 19.77 -12.11 11.73
C ALA A 393 18.84 -10.91 11.91
N LEU A 394 19.32 -9.72 11.53
CA LEU A 394 18.54 -8.50 11.54
C LEU A 394 18.63 -7.85 10.16
N SER A 395 17.50 -7.78 9.48
CA SER A 395 17.38 -7.15 8.17
C SER A 395 17.21 -5.65 8.33
N ILE A 396 18.03 -4.89 7.60
CA ILE A 396 17.92 -3.43 7.54
C ILE A 396 17.84 -3.01 6.07
N GLY A 397 16.72 -2.42 5.68
CA GLY A 397 16.49 -1.83 4.36
C GLY A 397 16.72 -0.33 4.33
N GLY A 398 16.90 0.22 3.13
CA GLY A 398 17.21 1.64 2.93
C GLY A 398 18.66 2.03 3.26
N THR A 399 19.56 1.07 3.45
CA THR A 399 20.91 1.34 3.98
C THR A 399 21.77 2.18 3.06
N GLN A 400 21.46 2.23 1.76
CA GLN A 400 22.19 3.07 0.81
C GLN A 400 21.52 4.42 0.60
N THR A 401 20.42 4.75 1.29
CA THR A 401 19.73 6.05 1.15
C THR A 401 20.46 7.21 1.83
N ALA A 402 21.47 6.92 2.66
CA ALA A 402 22.46 7.89 3.09
C ALA A 402 23.87 7.30 3.10
N LYS A 403 24.87 8.16 2.85
CA LYS A 403 26.27 7.74 2.70
C LYS A 403 26.86 7.11 3.96
N GLU A 404 26.40 7.58 5.12
CA GLU A 404 26.93 7.22 6.41
C GLU A 404 26.27 5.96 7.01
N SER A 405 25.13 5.54 6.46
CA SER A 405 24.22 4.56 7.08
C SER A 405 24.88 3.21 7.35
N GLU A 406 25.44 2.53 6.35
CA GLU A 406 26.03 1.19 6.54
C GLU A 406 27.22 1.20 7.50
N GLN A 407 28.03 2.27 7.50
CA GLN A 407 29.11 2.41 8.47
C GLN A 407 28.54 2.57 9.88
N LEU A 408 27.57 3.48 10.08
CA LEU A 408 26.93 3.69 11.38
C LEU A 408 26.28 2.43 11.94
N LEU A 409 25.59 1.66 11.08
CA LEU A 409 24.97 0.40 11.45
C LEU A 409 26.00 -0.60 11.97
N ASN A 410 27.13 -0.76 11.28
CA ASN A 410 28.21 -1.65 11.70
C ASN A 410 28.92 -1.18 12.98
N ASP A 411 29.26 0.12 13.06
CA ASP A 411 30.01 0.69 14.18
C ASP A 411 29.24 0.56 15.51
N LEU A 412 27.90 0.64 15.45
CA LEU A 412 27.02 0.53 16.61
C LEU A 412 26.42 -0.87 16.79
N ASN A 413 26.77 -1.84 15.94
CA ASN A 413 26.19 -3.18 15.98
C ASN A 413 26.45 -3.85 17.34
N SER A 414 25.38 -4.20 18.05
CA SER A 414 25.44 -4.82 19.37
C SER A 414 25.54 -6.36 19.33
N GLY A 415 25.83 -6.93 18.15
CA GLY A 415 26.07 -8.37 17.98
C GLY A 415 25.01 -9.10 17.15
N PHE A 416 24.35 -8.40 16.24
CA PHE A 416 23.47 -8.96 15.21
C PHE A 416 24.26 -9.42 13.99
N ASP A 417 23.72 -10.42 13.28
CA ASP A 417 24.13 -10.72 11.91
C ASP A 417 23.33 -9.81 10.97
N LEU A 418 23.94 -8.69 10.58
CA LEU A 418 23.24 -7.63 9.84
C LEU A 418 23.12 -8.01 8.35
N ALA A 419 21.89 -8.04 7.87
CA ALA A 419 21.56 -8.22 6.46
C ALA A 419 21.07 -6.89 5.86
N PHE A 420 21.88 -6.29 4.98
CA PHE A 420 21.55 -5.00 4.39
C PHE A 420 20.86 -5.12 3.03
N SER A 421 19.85 -4.28 2.82
CA SER A 421 19.31 -3.97 1.50
C SER A 421 19.38 -2.47 1.24
N GLY A 422 19.98 -2.09 0.11
CA GLY A 422 20.32 -0.69 -0.17
C GLY A 422 19.13 0.16 -0.61
N GLU A 423 18.14 -0.43 -1.27
CA GLU A 423 17.01 0.28 -1.87
C GLU A 423 16.14 0.96 -0.79
N GLY A 424 15.73 2.20 -1.05
CA GLY A 424 14.86 2.94 -0.13
C GLY A 424 13.36 2.67 -0.30
N VAL A 425 12.97 1.99 -1.38
CA VAL A 425 11.57 1.54 -1.56
C VAL A 425 11.47 0.11 -1.05
N GLY A 426 10.39 -0.17 -0.32
CA GLY A 426 10.08 -1.49 0.19
C GLY A 426 8.60 -1.62 0.52
N PRO A 427 8.16 -2.81 0.94
CA PRO A 427 6.76 -3.11 1.20
C PRO A 427 6.33 -2.65 2.60
N SER A 428 6.70 -1.43 3.03
CA SER A 428 6.35 -0.89 4.35
C SER A 428 6.47 0.63 4.37
N ASP A 429 6.07 1.27 5.47
CA ASP A 429 5.81 2.71 5.58
C ASP A 429 7.02 3.62 5.29
N HIS A 430 8.24 3.12 5.49
CA HIS A 430 9.48 3.84 5.14
C HIS A 430 9.51 4.30 3.68
N ALA A 431 8.87 3.56 2.77
CA ALA A 431 8.83 3.90 1.35
C ALA A 431 8.24 5.30 1.10
N SER A 432 7.20 5.67 1.85
CA SER A 432 6.56 6.99 1.77
C SER A 432 7.53 8.13 2.09
N PHE A 433 8.48 7.91 3.01
CA PHE A 433 9.51 8.88 3.42
C PHE A 433 10.66 8.94 2.42
N TYR A 434 11.11 7.80 1.91
CA TYR A 434 12.14 7.77 0.87
C TYR A 434 11.73 8.53 -0.39
N LEU A 435 10.44 8.47 -0.76
CA LEU A 435 9.86 9.26 -1.84
C LEU A 435 10.04 10.77 -1.62
N GLN A 436 10.07 11.24 -0.38
CA GLN A 436 10.33 12.63 0.00
C GLN A 436 11.82 13.00 0.11
N ASN A 437 12.75 12.12 -0.28
CA ASN A 437 14.20 12.28 -0.14
C ASN A 437 14.70 12.26 1.32
N ILE A 438 14.02 11.50 2.18
CA ILE A 438 14.44 11.30 3.56
C ILE A 438 15.23 9.98 3.63
N PRO A 439 16.41 9.96 4.27
CA PRO A 439 17.12 8.71 4.57
C PRO A 439 16.25 7.78 5.42
N VAL A 440 16.20 6.49 5.08
CA VAL A 440 15.30 5.52 5.71
C VAL A 440 16.05 4.30 6.23
N PHE A 441 15.56 3.76 7.35
CA PHE A 441 16.03 2.51 7.96
C PHE A 441 14.82 1.61 8.20
N PHE A 442 14.65 0.58 7.38
CA PHE A 442 13.60 -0.42 7.55
C PHE A 442 14.13 -1.60 8.35
N ILE A 443 13.75 -1.73 9.63
CA ILE A 443 14.32 -2.71 10.55
C ILE A 443 13.31 -3.84 10.76
N SER A 444 13.73 -5.07 10.44
CA SER A 444 12.89 -6.26 10.55
C SER A 444 13.72 -7.52 10.87
N THR A 445 13.10 -8.49 11.54
CA THR A 445 13.67 -9.83 11.75
C THR A 445 13.39 -10.79 10.60
N GLY A 446 12.66 -10.34 9.58
CA GLY A 446 12.37 -11.09 8.36
C GLY A 446 11.08 -11.90 8.45
N ALA A 447 10.68 -12.46 7.30
CA ALA A 447 9.44 -13.22 7.20
C ALA A 447 9.52 -14.59 7.91
N HIS A 448 8.38 -15.05 8.42
CA HIS A 448 8.19 -16.37 9.02
C HIS A 448 6.92 -17.06 8.49
N SER A 449 6.72 -18.32 8.86
CA SER A 449 5.60 -19.13 8.36
C SER A 449 4.23 -18.53 8.67
N ASP A 450 4.11 -17.88 9.83
CA ASP A 450 2.85 -17.44 10.42
C ASP A 450 2.45 -16.01 9.99
N TYR A 451 3.34 -15.31 9.27
CA TYR A 451 3.07 -13.99 8.70
C TYR A 451 1.75 -13.97 7.92
N HIS A 452 0.90 -12.97 8.17
CA HIS A 452 -0.45 -12.85 7.59
C HIS A 452 -1.37 -14.06 7.84
N THR A 453 -1.19 -14.82 8.92
CA THR A 453 -2.11 -15.89 9.33
C THR A 453 -2.63 -15.68 10.75
N PRO A 454 -3.71 -16.37 11.16
CA PRO A 454 -4.19 -16.34 12.55
C PRO A 454 -3.18 -16.88 13.57
N GLN A 455 -2.07 -17.49 13.13
CA GLN A 455 -1.02 -18.02 14.00
C GLN A 455 0.06 -16.98 14.31
N ASP A 456 0.02 -15.78 13.74
CA ASP A 456 0.88 -14.69 14.19
C ASP A 456 0.39 -14.15 15.55
N ASP A 457 0.73 -14.89 16.61
CA ASP A 457 0.30 -14.64 17.97
C ASP A 457 1.49 -14.48 18.93
N SER A 458 1.22 -13.80 20.04
CA SER A 458 2.11 -13.44 21.15
C SER A 458 2.94 -14.60 21.69
N GLU A 459 2.39 -15.82 21.71
CA GLU A 459 3.08 -17.01 22.23
C GLU A 459 4.38 -17.35 21.48
N PHE A 460 4.52 -16.89 20.24
CA PHE A 460 5.68 -17.16 19.40
C PHE A 460 6.68 -16.00 19.34
N ILE A 461 6.40 -14.89 20.04
CA ILE A 461 7.28 -13.73 20.07
C ILE A 461 8.51 -14.00 20.94
N ASN A 462 9.67 -13.62 20.42
CA ASN A 462 10.91 -13.56 21.18
C ASN A 462 11.04 -12.18 21.83
N PHE A 463 10.41 -11.98 23.00
CA PHE A 463 10.41 -10.67 23.70
C PHE A 463 11.82 -10.16 24.04
N GLU A 464 12.75 -11.05 24.41
CA GLU A 464 14.17 -10.73 24.58
C GLU A 464 14.85 -10.28 23.29
N GLY A 465 14.38 -10.80 22.15
CA GLY A 465 14.78 -10.36 20.82
C GLY A 465 14.31 -8.95 20.51
N VAL A 466 13.03 -8.65 20.74
CA VAL A 466 12.46 -7.31 20.58
C VAL A 466 13.25 -6.30 21.41
N LYS A 467 13.53 -6.61 22.68
CA LYS A 467 14.34 -5.75 23.55
C LYS A 467 15.71 -5.43 22.94
N LYS A 468 16.43 -6.45 22.43
CA LYS A 468 17.75 -6.23 21.80
C LYS A 468 17.67 -5.35 20.57
N VAL A 469 16.63 -5.53 19.75
CA VAL A 469 16.40 -4.69 18.56
C VAL A 469 16.12 -3.25 18.99
N ALA A 470 15.27 -3.05 20.00
CA ALA A 470 14.95 -1.74 20.55
C ALA A 470 16.17 -1.04 21.17
N ASP A 471 17.02 -1.76 21.93
CA ASP A 471 18.25 -1.20 22.51
C ASP A 471 19.25 -0.76 21.42
N TYR A 472 19.38 -1.54 20.35
CA TYR A 472 20.22 -1.18 19.20
C TYR A 472 19.66 0.02 18.43
N ALA A 473 18.35 0.03 18.20
CA ALA A 473 17.65 1.14 17.58
C ALA A 473 17.79 2.44 18.41
N TYR A 474 17.68 2.36 19.73
CA TYR A 474 17.93 3.48 20.65
C TYR A 474 19.35 4.02 20.43
N SER A 475 20.35 3.16 20.36
CA SER A 475 21.76 3.56 20.16
C SER A 475 21.96 4.27 18.81
N LEU A 476 21.31 3.79 17.74
CA LEU A 476 21.34 4.43 16.41
C LEU A 476 20.67 5.81 16.42
N VAL A 477 19.47 5.89 17.00
CA VAL A 477 18.67 7.11 17.11
C VAL A 477 19.40 8.14 17.95
N GLU A 478 19.92 7.76 19.12
CA GLU A 478 20.69 8.63 20.00
C GLU A 478 21.93 9.18 19.30
N ASN A 479 22.66 8.34 18.54
CA ASN A 479 23.80 8.80 17.76
C ASN A 479 23.37 9.86 16.75
N ILE A 480 22.40 9.56 15.88
CA ILE A 480 21.98 10.45 14.79
C ILE A 480 21.34 11.73 15.31
N ALA A 481 20.53 11.65 16.37
CA ALA A 481 19.93 12.81 17.01
C ALA A 481 20.97 13.81 17.54
N ASN A 482 22.19 13.34 17.84
CA ASN A 482 23.24 14.14 18.49
C ASN A 482 24.44 14.49 17.60
N ARG A 483 24.50 13.99 16.36
CA ARG A 483 25.53 14.34 15.36
C ARG A 483 25.57 15.84 15.05
N ASP A 484 26.74 16.37 14.75
CA ASP A 484 26.87 17.78 14.36
C ASP A 484 26.30 18.06 12.96
N SER A 485 26.23 17.05 12.09
CA SER A 485 25.63 17.14 10.76
C SER A 485 24.57 16.05 10.54
N ALA A 486 23.51 16.40 9.80
CA ALA A 486 22.52 15.45 9.30
C ALA A 486 23.17 14.39 8.39
N LEU A 487 22.45 13.28 8.16
CA LEU A 487 22.85 12.26 7.21
C LEU A 487 22.82 12.82 5.78
N THR A 488 23.76 12.38 4.95
CA THR A 488 23.83 12.83 3.55
C THR A 488 22.96 11.94 2.69
N PHE A 489 21.73 12.39 2.40
CA PHE A 489 20.82 11.68 1.51
C PHE A 489 21.46 11.39 0.15
N GLN A 490 21.24 10.18 -0.35
CA GLN A 490 21.51 9.79 -1.73
C GLN A 490 20.40 8.87 -2.24
N GLU A 491 20.12 8.94 -3.53
CA GLU A 491 19.15 8.04 -4.15
C GLU A 491 19.74 6.63 -4.25
N ALA A 492 19.04 5.65 -3.68
CA ALA A 492 19.43 4.24 -3.69
C ALA A 492 18.29 3.36 -4.19
N GLY A 493 18.56 2.62 -5.26
CA GLY A 493 17.52 1.96 -6.05
C GLY A 493 16.63 2.95 -6.80
N ASP A 494 15.80 2.43 -7.69
CA ASP A 494 14.76 3.25 -8.31
C ASP A 494 13.74 3.63 -7.21
N LYS A 495 13.47 4.93 -6.99
CA LYS A 495 12.38 5.43 -6.11
C LYS A 495 10.99 4.90 -6.44
N PHE A 496 10.88 4.21 -7.56
CA PHE A 496 9.73 3.45 -7.95
C PHE A 496 10.16 1.99 -7.91
N GLN A 497 9.89 1.27 -6.81
CA GLN A 497 9.94 -0.18 -6.92
C GLN A 497 8.90 -0.58 -7.94
N ARG A 498 9.42 -1.21 -8.99
CA ARG A 498 8.68 -2.12 -9.83
C ARG A 498 7.94 -3.04 -8.88
N ASN A 499 6.61 -2.97 -8.86
CA ASN A 499 5.82 -4.14 -8.49
C ASN A 499 6.47 -5.35 -9.16
N ARG A 500 6.39 -6.53 -8.55
CA ARG A 500 6.85 -7.81 -9.13
C ARG A 500 6.15 -8.20 -10.46
N GLY A 501 5.63 -7.22 -11.21
CA GLY A 501 5.33 -7.27 -12.63
C GLY A 501 5.94 -6.05 -13.35
N GLY A 502 6.92 -6.32 -14.21
CA GLY A 502 7.31 -5.42 -15.31
C GLY A 502 8.46 -4.46 -15.05
N ARG A 503 9.57 -4.69 -15.77
CA ARG A 503 10.67 -3.73 -15.94
C ARG A 503 10.15 -2.57 -16.81
N PHE A 504 9.80 -1.42 -16.23
CA PHE A 504 9.50 -0.22 -17.05
C PHE A 504 10.78 0.20 -17.81
N LYS A 505 10.67 0.35 -19.13
CA LYS A 505 11.78 0.74 -20.02
C LYS A 505 12.12 2.22 -19.92
N VAL A 506 11.16 3.05 -19.50
CA VAL A 506 11.26 4.51 -19.44
C VAL A 506 10.69 5.08 -18.16
N THR A 507 11.10 6.30 -17.82
CA THR A 507 10.49 7.10 -16.76
C THR A 507 10.42 8.56 -17.19
N LEU A 508 9.32 9.23 -16.86
CA LEU A 508 9.22 10.68 -17.02
C LEU A 508 9.96 11.44 -15.91
N GLY A 509 10.26 10.80 -14.78
CA GLY A 509 10.88 11.46 -13.62
C GLY A 509 9.95 12.48 -12.96
N VAL A 510 8.69 12.11 -12.79
CA VAL A 510 7.66 12.88 -12.08
C VAL A 510 7.20 12.08 -10.88
N MET A 511 6.87 12.77 -9.80
CA MET A 511 6.21 12.21 -8.64
C MET A 511 4.70 12.42 -8.84
N PRO A 512 3.93 11.35 -9.03
CA PRO A 512 2.48 11.45 -9.15
C PRO A 512 1.83 11.67 -7.78
N ASP A 513 0.68 12.31 -7.77
CA ASP A 513 -0.22 12.38 -6.62
C ASP A 513 -0.93 11.03 -6.47
N PHE A 514 -0.58 10.30 -5.42
CA PHE A 514 -1.12 8.97 -5.14
C PHE A 514 -2.43 9.03 -4.32
N ALA A 515 -2.81 10.20 -3.79
CA ALA A 515 -3.98 10.34 -2.94
C ALA A 515 -5.29 10.30 -3.74
N GLY A 516 -5.23 10.36 -5.08
CA GLY A 516 -6.41 10.27 -5.94
C GLY A 516 -7.42 11.40 -5.75
N ILE A 517 -7.01 12.51 -5.11
CA ILE A 517 -7.86 13.67 -4.83
C ILE A 517 -8.25 14.37 -6.13
N GLU A 518 -7.32 14.44 -7.09
CA GLU A 518 -7.55 15.02 -8.41
C GLU A 518 -8.19 14.00 -9.35
N LYS A 519 -9.40 14.32 -9.84
CA LYS A 519 -10.20 13.44 -10.72
C LYS A 519 -10.08 13.78 -12.21
N ARG A 520 -9.45 14.91 -12.55
CA ARG A 520 -9.29 15.37 -13.94
C ARG A 520 -8.10 14.71 -14.66
N GLY A 521 -7.20 14.09 -13.91
CA GLY A 521 -6.02 13.41 -14.41
C GLY A 521 -5.03 13.10 -13.28
N MET A 522 -3.81 12.71 -13.61
CA MET A 522 -2.78 12.44 -12.62
C MET A 522 -2.01 13.72 -12.27
N ARG A 523 -2.23 14.25 -11.07
CA ARG A 523 -1.49 15.40 -10.57
C ARG A 523 -0.02 15.05 -10.33
N VAL A 524 0.86 16.02 -10.57
CA VAL A 524 2.32 15.90 -10.43
C VAL A 524 2.74 16.64 -9.15
N ASP A 525 3.01 15.89 -8.09
CA ASP A 525 3.44 16.43 -6.80
C ASP A 525 4.93 16.80 -6.77
N GLY A 526 5.70 16.33 -7.75
CA GLY A 526 7.11 16.65 -7.89
C GLY A 526 7.66 16.34 -9.27
N VAL A 527 8.73 17.02 -9.66
CA VAL A 527 9.44 16.78 -10.93
C VAL A 527 10.93 16.69 -10.65
N THR A 528 11.52 15.54 -10.96
CA THR A 528 12.94 15.26 -10.70
C THR A 528 13.82 16.02 -11.68
N LYS A 529 14.70 16.89 -11.17
CA LYS A 529 15.60 17.71 -11.98
C LYS A 529 16.48 16.84 -12.88
N GLY A 530 16.58 17.21 -14.16
CA GLY A 530 17.42 16.53 -15.16
C GLY A 530 16.81 15.29 -15.81
N LYS A 531 15.65 14.80 -15.35
CA LYS A 531 14.89 13.71 -15.99
C LYS A 531 14.03 14.21 -17.17
N PRO A 532 13.47 13.31 -18.01
CA PRO A 532 12.70 13.67 -19.20
C PRO A 532 11.65 14.77 -18.99
N ALA A 533 10.76 14.64 -18.01
CA ALA A 533 9.69 15.62 -17.79
C ALA A 533 10.20 16.99 -17.35
N TYR A 534 11.27 17.04 -16.54
CA TYR A 534 11.92 18.30 -16.20
C TYR A 534 12.47 18.99 -17.46
N LYS A 535 13.17 18.23 -18.32
CA LYS A 535 13.72 18.74 -19.60
C LYS A 535 12.60 19.18 -20.56
N GLY A 536 11.47 18.47 -20.55
CA GLY A 536 10.26 18.81 -21.30
C GLY A 536 9.43 19.95 -20.71
N GLY A 537 9.88 20.56 -19.60
CA GLY A 537 9.25 21.75 -19.02
C GLY A 537 8.03 21.48 -18.14
N MET A 538 7.86 20.24 -17.66
CA MET A 538 6.84 19.89 -16.66
C MET A 538 7.18 20.50 -15.29
N LYS A 539 6.15 20.87 -14.52
CA LYS A 539 6.27 21.52 -13.21
C LYS A 539 5.44 20.79 -12.15
N LYS A 540 5.85 20.95 -10.88
CA LYS A 540 5.01 20.59 -9.73
C LYS A 540 3.66 21.32 -9.84
N GLY A 541 2.58 20.58 -9.62
CA GLY A 541 1.20 21.05 -9.74
C GLY A 541 0.56 20.83 -11.11
N ASP A 542 1.32 20.43 -12.14
CA ASP A 542 0.73 20.02 -13.42
C ASP A 542 -0.18 18.79 -13.23
N ILE A 543 -1.26 18.70 -13.98
CA ILE A 543 -2.13 17.50 -14.00
C ILE A 543 -2.01 16.86 -15.37
N ILE A 544 -1.40 15.68 -15.45
CA ILE A 544 -1.29 14.92 -16.69
C ILE A 544 -2.67 14.36 -17.05
N THR A 545 -3.20 14.76 -18.21
CA THR A 545 -4.51 14.33 -18.70
C THR A 545 -4.41 13.29 -19.82
N ALA A 546 -3.29 13.26 -20.55
CA ALA A 546 -3.02 12.24 -21.56
C ALA A 546 -1.52 12.09 -21.85
N ILE A 547 -1.13 10.92 -22.37
CA ILE A 547 0.20 10.64 -22.92
C ILE A 547 0.00 9.99 -24.30
N GLU A 548 0.61 10.55 -25.35
CA GLU A 548 0.43 10.10 -26.75
C GLU A 548 -1.05 10.02 -27.16
N GLY A 549 -1.84 11.02 -26.75
CA GLY A 549 -3.28 11.07 -26.99
C GLY A 549 -4.13 10.05 -26.20
N LYS A 550 -3.50 9.14 -25.43
CA LYS A 550 -4.20 8.19 -24.56
C LYS A 550 -4.46 8.84 -23.20
N LYS A 551 -5.71 8.81 -22.75
CA LYS A 551 -6.15 9.43 -21.48
C LYS A 551 -5.37 8.89 -20.29
N VAL A 552 -5.09 9.78 -19.33
CA VAL A 552 -4.52 9.50 -18.02
C VAL A 552 -5.43 10.13 -16.97
N GLY A 553 -6.23 9.31 -16.30
CA GLY A 553 -7.15 9.70 -15.25
C GLY A 553 -6.57 9.57 -13.84
N ASN A 554 -5.60 8.68 -13.64
CA ASN A 554 -4.98 8.42 -12.34
C ASN A 554 -3.57 7.83 -12.52
N ILE A 555 -2.89 7.56 -11.40
CA ILE A 555 -1.54 7.01 -11.42
C ILE A 555 -1.42 5.64 -12.09
N TYR A 556 -2.41 4.76 -11.96
CA TYR A 556 -2.31 3.42 -12.52
C TYR A 556 -2.41 3.45 -14.05
N GLU A 557 -3.29 4.29 -14.58
CA GLU A 557 -3.35 4.57 -16.00
C GLU A 557 -2.02 5.17 -16.49
N TYR A 558 -1.49 6.16 -15.78
CA TYR A 558 -0.17 6.73 -16.06
C TYR A 558 0.94 5.67 -16.10
N MET A 559 1.04 4.82 -15.07
CA MET A 559 2.06 3.77 -15.01
C MET A 559 1.91 2.81 -16.18
N ASN A 560 0.69 2.41 -16.51
CA ASN A 560 0.47 1.55 -17.67
C ASN A 560 0.75 2.25 -19.01
N ARG A 561 0.55 3.57 -19.14
CA ARG A 561 1.06 4.32 -20.31
C ARG A 561 2.57 4.19 -20.42
N LEU A 562 3.30 4.39 -19.33
CA LEU A 562 4.75 4.27 -19.32
C LEU A 562 5.26 2.88 -19.75
N LYS A 563 4.49 1.81 -19.50
CA LYS A 563 4.87 0.45 -19.95
C LYS A 563 4.94 0.31 -21.46
N THR A 564 4.16 1.12 -22.19
CA THR A 564 4.04 1.04 -23.65
C THR A 564 5.09 1.87 -24.41
N LEU A 565 5.96 2.57 -23.69
CA LEU A 565 6.88 3.55 -24.26
C LEU A 565 8.33 3.05 -24.23
N GLU A 566 9.12 3.47 -25.21
CA GLU A 566 10.51 3.03 -25.41
C GLU A 566 11.53 4.14 -25.11
N ALA A 567 12.70 3.77 -24.58
CA ALA A 567 13.77 4.72 -24.28
C ALA A 567 14.29 5.37 -25.57
N GLY A 568 14.47 6.69 -25.58
CA GLY A 568 14.83 7.44 -26.79
C GLY A 568 13.65 7.85 -27.66
N GLN A 569 12.40 7.50 -27.29
CA GLN A 569 11.21 8.02 -27.96
C GLN A 569 10.91 9.47 -27.54
N THR A 570 10.51 10.31 -28.49
CA THR A 570 9.87 11.60 -28.20
C THR A 570 8.37 11.39 -28.07
N ILE A 571 7.78 11.81 -26.95
CA ILE A 571 6.35 11.70 -26.69
C ILE A 571 5.69 13.07 -26.45
N THR A 572 4.39 13.11 -26.61
CA THR A 572 3.49 14.20 -26.24
C THR A 572 2.81 13.87 -24.91
N VAL A 573 2.77 14.85 -24.02
CA VAL A 573 2.10 14.76 -22.73
C VAL A 573 1.20 15.96 -22.55
N ASP A 574 -0.10 15.71 -22.49
CA ASP A 574 -1.11 16.74 -22.26
C ASP A 574 -1.20 16.99 -20.75
N VAL A 575 -1.09 18.25 -20.36
CA VAL A 575 -1.18 18.68 -18.97
C VAL A 575 -2.15 19.85 -18.80
N LEU A 576 -2.82 19.90 -17.65
CA LEU A 576 -3.45 21.12 -17.15
C LEU A 576 -2.45 21.83 -16.22
N ARG A 577 -2.16 23.10 -16.52
CA ARG A 577 -1.36 23.98 -15.66
C ARG A 577 -2.16 25.22 -15.36
N ASP A 578 -2.39 25.51 -14.08
CA ASP A 578 -3.23 26.64 -13.64
C ASP A 578 -4.58 26.64 -14.38
N GLU A 579 -5.20 25.45 -14.48
CA GLU A 579 -6.46 25.17 -15.20
C GLU A 579 -6.46 25.36 -16.72
N LYS A 580 -5.29 25.63 -17.33
CA LYS A 580 -5.16 25.81 -18.79
C LYS A 580 -4.53 24.58 -19.44
N PRO A 581 -5.09 24.06 -20.55
CA PRO A 581 -4.49 22.97 -21.32
C PRO A 581 -3.15 23.38 -21.91
N LYS A 582 -2.17 22.47 -21.85
CA LYS A 582 -0.86 22.61 -22.47
C LYS A 582 -0.34 21.25 -22.90
N VAL A 583 0.32 21.20 -24.07
CA VAL A 583 1.01 20.00 -24.55
C VAL A 583 2.50 20.17 -24.29
N LEU A 584 3.12 19.17 -23.66
CA LEU A 584 4.57 19.08 -23.45
C LEU A 584 5.14 18.02 -24.40
N ILE A 585 6.26 18.35 -25.04
CA ILE A 585 7.02 17.39 -25.86
C ILE A 585 8.19 16.92 -25.01
N ILE A 586 8.24 15.62 -24.72
CA ILE A 586 9.17 15.03 -23.76
C ILE A 586 9.99 13.94 -24.45
N GLN A 587 11.31 14.07 -24.35
CA GLN A 587 12.25 13.07 -24.84
C GLN A 587 12.57 12.08 -23.70
N LEU A 588 12.20 10.81 -23.88
CA LEU A 588 12.37 9.72 -22.91
C LEU A 588 13.81 9.19 -22.82
#